data_AF-A0AA36ANK6-F1
#
_entry.id   AF-A0AA36ANK6-F1
#
_cell.length_a   1.000
_cell.length_b   1.000
_cell.length_c   1.000
_cell.angle_alpha   90.00
_cell.angle_beta   90.00
_cell.angle_gamma   90.00
#
_symmetry.space_group_name_H-M   'P 1'
#
loop_
_entity.id
_entity.type
_entity.pdbx_description
1 polymer ?
#
loop_
_entity_poly.entity_id
_entity_poly.type
_entity_poly.pdbx_seq_one_letter_code
_entity_poly.pdbx_strand_id
1 'polypeptide(L)'
;MMEETRCKKMIDNQPQGGKMDRSGSRSNQFLQTIERICSRPSYMCGGSRRDAAEDLLQLRFATGKIHLIITSSKFDAASKESFIRQNGLPILIMALRAAPSEKQIVDNIISTLLELLHKSSNSKYLAILVNCDACSILLQILMSEYKESLPRECLMMQLHQLLAKIGTKDPKFPVKGRLSQALVITLNLIKTNTTHYKNLLPLLRVLKMYSSNNINASYLVKNACIQLMTRIVTNCCKNHSAIIKHALEILCNLTKTKKHAVRAVNFDNIPTFLTMHCEWHPNNSKHKYVTERRLILTFLKNLTNTNEDLTIQQSNEAFFTFTVLTLLMDVF
;
A
#
# COMPACT_ATOMS: atom_id res chain seq x y z
N MET A 1 21.90 26.62 15.40
CA MET A 1 22.75 27.21 14.34
C MET A 1 23.69 26.20 13.64
N MET A 2 23.36 24.91 13.62
CA MET A 2 24.13 23.88 12.89
C MET A 2 23.28 22.99 11.97
N GLU A 3 21.98 23.28 11.82
CA GLU A 3 21.06 22.54 10.93
C GLU A 3 20.73 23.30 9.63
N GLU A 4 20.94 24.62 9.57
CA GLU A 4 20.65 25.45 8.38
C GLU A 4 21.69 25.32 7.27
N THR A 5 22.88 24.81 7.55
CA THR A 5 24.00 24.81 6.60
C THR A 5 24.03 23.58 5.69
N ARG A 6 23.22 22.54 5.97
CA ARG A 6 23.22 21.29 5.19
C ARG A 6 22.29 21.34 3.96
N CYS A 7 21.31 22.24 3.94
CA CYS A 7 20.43 22.44 2.78
C CYS A 7 21.05 23.28 1.66
N LYS A 8 22.13 24.04 1.91
CA LYS A 8 22.76 24.90 0.88
C LYS A 8 23.78 24.19 -0.02
N LYS A 9 24.34 23.04 0.39
CA LYS A 9 25.39 22.35 -0.39
C LYS A 9 24.90 21.38 -1.47
N MET A 10 23.60 21.38 -1.80
CA MET A 10 23.07 20.64 -2.97
C MET A 10 22.70 21.55 -4.15
N ILE A 11 23.03 22.84 -4.10
CA ILE A 11 22.64 23.84 -5.11
C ILE A 11 23.71 24.04 -6.20
N ASP A 12 24.98 23.72 -5.95
CA ASP A 12 26.09 24.12 -6.85
C ASP A 12 26.63 23.04 -7.80
N ASN A 13 25.79 22.12 -8.29
CA ASN A 13 26.17 21.28 -9.44
C ASN A 13 25.02 21.15 -10.43
N GLN A 14 24.74 22.25 -11.14
CA GLN A 14 23.94 22.22 -12.37
C GLN A 14 24.86 22.08 -13.60
N PRO A 15 24.65 21.09 -14.47
CA PRO A 15 25.11 21.20 -15.85
C PRO A 15 24.25 22.25 -16.56
N GLN A 16 24.90 23.27 -17.10
CA GLN A 16 24.29 24.24 -18.00
C GLN A 16 23.82 23.56 -19.30
N GLY A 17 22.66 23.99 -19.80
CA GLY A 17 22.28 23.81 -21.20
C GLY A 17 21.46 22.58 -21.56
N GLY A 18 20.23 22.48 -21.05
CA GLY A 18 19.19 21.61 -21.63
C GLY A 18 17.99 22.44 -22.07
N LYS A 19 17.58 22.32 -23.35
CA LYS A 19 16.36 22.98 -23.87
C LYS A 19 15.19 22.74 -22.93
N MET A 20 14.60 23.81 -22.41
CA MET A 20 13.47 23.75 -21.49
C MET A 20 12.22 23.28 -22.25
N ASP A 21 11.75 22.07 -21.95
CA ASP A 21 10.52 21.52 -22.53
C ASP A 21 9.33 22.45 -22.25
N ARG A 22 8.58 22.82 -23.31
CA ARG A 22 7.40 23.70 -23.20
C ARG A 22 6.33 23.14 -22.28
N SER A 23 6.24 21.81 -22.12
CA SER A 23 5.33 21.13 -21.18
C SER A 23 5.72 21.40 -19.72
N GLY A 24 7.01 21.29 -19.39
CA GLY A 24 7.55 21.58 -18.05
C GLY A 24 7.38 23.04 -17.64
N SER A 25 7.38 23.97 -18.60
CA SER A 25 7.08 25.39 -18.32
C SER A 25 5.61 25.63 -17.99
N ARG A 26 4.68 24.89 -18.60
CA ARG A 26 3.23 25.06 -18.37
C ARG A 26 2.77 24.44 -17.05
N SER A 27 3.27 23.26 -16.69
CA SER A 27 2.95 22.65 -15.40
C SER A 27 3.46 23.50 -14.23
N ASN A 28 4.62 24.15 -14.39
CA ASN A 28 5.21 25.01 -13.36
C ASN A 28 4.29 26.17 -12.96
N GLN A 29 3.62 26.82 -13.94
CA GLN A 29 2.70 27.92 -13.64
C GLN A 29 1.52 27.48 -12.75
N PHE A 30 0.98 26.28 -13.02
CA PHE A 30 -0.09 25.72 -12.20
C PHE A 30 0.43 25.27 -10.83
N LEU A 31 1.63 24.70 -10.75
CA LEU A 31 2.30 24.36 -9.49
C LEU A 31 2.51 25.59 -8.61
N GLN A 32 3.04 26.69 -9.17
CA GLN A 32 3.20 27.96 -8.45
C GLN A 32 1.86 28.54 -7.99
N THR A 33 0.80 28.35 -8.77
CA THR A 33 -0.54 28.80 -8.39
C THR A 33 -1.06 28.02 -7.17
N ILE A 34 -0.93 26.70 -7.20
CA ILE A 34 -1.27 25.84 -6.06
C ILE A 34 -0.43 26.20 -4.84
N GLU A 35 0.88 26.38 -5.02
CA GLU A 35 1.81 26.69 -3.93
C GLU A 35 1.48 28.03 -3.27
N ARG A 36 1.25 29.07 -4.08
CA ARG A 36 0.85 30.40 -3.59
C ARG A 36 -0.44 30.33 -2.80
N ILE A 37 -1.43 29.63 -3.31
CA ILE A 37 -2.73 29.43 -2.67
C ILE A 37 -2.54 28.72 -1.32
N CYS A 38 -1.94 27.53 -1.31
CA CYS A 38 -1.88 26.71 -0.10
C CYS A 38 -0.94 27.27 0.97
N SER A 39 -0.03 28.18 0.61
CA SER A 39 0.86 28.88 1.54
C SER A 39 0.20 30.09 2.21
N ARG A 40 -1.00 30.52 1.78
CA ARG A 40 -1.69 31.67 2.38
C ARG A 40 -2.28 31.31 3.75
N PRO A 41 -2.22 32.23 4.74
CA PRO A 41 -2.83 32.03 6.05
C PRO A 41 -4.35 31.84 6.03
N SER A 42 -5.06 32.32 4.99
CA SER A 42 -6.53 32.26 4.88
C SER A 42 -7.11 30.84 4.96
N TYR A 43 -6.35 29.81 4.56
CA TYR A 43 -6.72 28.39 4.67
C TYR A 43 -6.34 27.77 6.02
N MET A 44 -5.66 28.51 6.87
CA MET A 44 -5.15 28.07 8.17
C MET A 44 -5.78 28.86 9.34
N CYS A 45 -6.19 30.13 9.14
CA CYS A 45 -7.10 30.91 9.99
C CYS A 45 -7.34 32.32 9.37
N GLY A 46 -8.61 32.73 9.23
CA GLY A 46 -8.98 34.16 9.22
C GLY A 46 -9.26 34.88 7.89
N GLY A 47 -9.43 34.19 6.75
CA GLY A 47 -9.83 34.83 5.48
C GLY A 47 -11.33 35.12 5.35
N SER A 48 -11.71 36.09 4.50
CA SER A 48 -13.11 36.30 4.11
C SER A 48 -13.65 35.07 3.37
N ARG A 49 -14.92 34.69 3.62
CA ARG A 49 -15.59 33.55 2.95
C ARG A 49 -15.56 33.63 1.42
N ARG A 50 -15.53 34.85 0.85
CA ARG A 50 -15.47 35.08 -0.61
C ARG A 50 -14.10 34.71 -1.17
N ASP A 51 -13.03 35.14 -0.50
CA ASP A 51 -11.66 34.87 -0.95
C ASP A 51 -11.40 33.37 -0.97
N ALA A 52 -11.84 32.63 0.06
CA ALA A 52 -11.70 31.18 0.14
C ALA A 52 -12.43 30.41 -0.98
N ALA A 53 -13.58 30.91 -1.46
CA ALA A 53 -14.34 30.27 -2.54
C ALA A 53 -13.65 30.46 -3.90
N GLU A 54 -13.12 31.66 -4.17
CA GLU A 54 -12.36 31.94 -5.39
C GLU A 54 -11.08 31.10 -5.45
N ASP A 55 -10.38 31.08 -4.34
CA ASP A 55 -9.19 30.29 -4.08
C ASP A 55 -9.41 28.79 -4.33
N LEU A 56 -10.55 28.25 -3.88
CA LEU A 56 -10.95 26.87 -4.15
C LEU A 56 -11.21 26.62 -5.66
N LEU A 57 -11.83 27.57 -6.37
CA LEU A 57 -12.03 27.47 -7.82
C LEU A 57 -10.69 27.46 -8.56
N GLN A 58 -9.74 28.32 -8.15
CA GLN A 58 -8.40 28.35 -8.72
C GLN A 58 -7.64 27.04 -8.45
N LEU A 59 -7.78 26.44 -7.27
CA LEU A 59 -7.23 25.12 -6.96
C LEU A 59 -7.83 24.01 -7.84
N ARG A 60 -9.15 23.97 -7.99
CA ARG A 60 -9.83 23.00 -8.88
C ARG A 60 -9.32 23.13 -10.31
N PHE A 61 -9.19 24.36 -10.79
CA PHE A 61 -8.67 24.63 -12.14
C PHE A 61 -7.21 24.21 -12.29
N ALA A 62 -6.33 24.62 -11.38
CA ALA A 62 -4.90 24.33 -11.45
C ALA A 62 -4.62 22.82 -11.34
N THR A 63 -5.26 22.13 -10.39
CA THR A 63 -5.12 20.67 -10.24
C THR A 63 -5.67 19.93 -11.45
N GLY A 64 -6.79 20.37 -12.04
CA GLY A 64 -7.34 19.80 -13.27
C GLY A 64 -6.44 19.97 -14.48
N LYS A 65 -5.78 21.14 -14.62
CA LYS A 65 -4.80 21.37 -15.70
C LYS A 65 -3.55 20.53 -15.53
N ILE A 66 -3.02 20.40 -14.31
CA ILE A 66 -1.89 19.49 -14.02
C ILE A 66 -2.28 18.05 -14.35
N HIS A 67 -3.46 17.62 -13.93
CA HIS A 67 -3.96 16.29 -14.22
C HIS A 67 -3.97 16.00 -15.73
N LEU A 68 -4.57 16.88 -16.53
CA LEU A 68 -4.63 16.75 -17.99
C LEU A 68 -3.23 16.74 -18.64
N ILE A 69 -2.29 17.56 -18.16
CA ILE A 69 -0.93 17.59 -18.69
C ILE A 69 -0.22 16.25 -18.43
N ILE A 70 -0.33 15.71 -17.21
CA ILE A 70 0.39 14.51 -16.79
C ILE A 70 -0.20 13.24 -17.40
N THR A 71 -1.52 13.16 -17.53
CA THR A 71 -2.18 11.99 -18.16
C THR A 71 -2.18 12.05 -19.69
N SER A 72 -1.63 13.11 -20.28
CA SER A 72 -1.48 13.21 -21.73
C SER A 72 -0.50 12.15 -22.24
N SER A 73 -0.81 11.54 -23.39
CA SER A 73 0.08 10.59 -24.07
C SER A 73 1.46 11.16 -24.44
N LYS A 74 1.60 12.49 -24.43
CA LYS A 74 2.85 13.19 -24.70
C LYS A 74 3.70 13.42 -23.44
N PHE A 75 3.23 13.03 -22.26
CA PHE A 75 3.97 13.20 -21.01
C PHE A 75 4.99 12.07 -20.84
N ASP A 76 6.23 12.35 -21.19
CA ASP A 76 7.31 11.39 -21.22
C ASP A 76 8.12 11.34 -19.91
N ALA A 77 9.14 10.47 -19.86
CA ALA A 77 9.97 10.31 -18.68
C ALA A 77 10.78 11.57 -18.32
N ALA A 78 11.20 12.36 -19.32
CA ALA A 78 11.93 13.61 -19.11
C ALA A 78 11.01 14.69 -18.51
N SER A 79 9.80 14.84 -19.03
CA SER A 79 8.76 15.74 -18.49
C SER A 79 8.40 15.35 -17.05
N LYS A 80 8.30 14.05 -16.77
CA LYS A 80 8.09 13.54 -15.43
C LYS A 80 9.21 13.95 -14.48
N GLU A 81 10.47 13.66 -14.80
CA GLU A 81 11.61 14.08 -13.97
C GLU A 81 11.65 15.59 -13.76
N SER A 82 11.35 16.37 -14.81
CA SER A 82 11.24 17.84 -14.72
C SER A 82 10.16 18.27 -13.73
N PHE A 83 8.97 17.68 -13.80
CA PHE A 83 7.86 17.94 -12.88
C PHE A 83 8.24 17.64 -11.43
N ILE A 84 8.94 16.53 -11.19
CA ILE A 84 9.41 16.17 -9.84
C ILE A 84 10.47 17.17 -9.34
N ARG A 85 11.40 17.59 -10.21
CA ARG A 85 12.43 18.61 -9.87
C ARG A 85 11.81 19.96 -9.50
N GLN A 86 10.65 20.30 -10.04
CA GLN A 86 9.90 21.52 -9.72
C GLN A 86 9.03 21.39 -8.46
N ASN A 87 9.39 20.52 -7.51
CA ASN A 87 8.59 20.24 -6.30
C ASN A 87 7.15 19.80 -6.58
N GLY A 88 6.89 19.16 -7.73
CA GLY A 88 5.54 18.75 -8.11
C GLY A 88 4.87 17.82 -7.10
N LEU A 89 5.58 16.83 -6.54
CA LEU A 89 5.00 15.93 -5.53
C LEU A 89 4.66 16.64 -4.21
N PRO A 90 5.58 17.39 -3.57
CA PRO A 90 5.25 18.17 -2.37
C PRO A 90 4.04 19.10 -2.57
N ILE A 91 3.99 19.81 -3.69
CA ILE A 91 2.91 20.78 -3.98
C ILE A 91 1.57 20.05 -4.15
N LEU A 92 1.53 18.90 -4.82
CA LEU A 92 0.32 18.08 -4.93
C LEU A 92 -0.16 17.59 -3.56
N ILE A 93 0.75 17.13 -2.70
CA ILE A 93 0.40 16.67 -1.34
C ILE A 93 -0.08 17.84 -0.47
N MET A 94 0.51 19.03 -0.64
CA MET A 94 0.07 20.24 0.04
C MET A 94 -1.36 20.64 -0.37
N ALA A 95 -1.69 20.60 -1.67
CA ALA A 95 -3.05 20.84 -2.14
C ALA A 95 -4.05 19.83 -1.58
N LEU A 96 -3.65 18.56 -1.52
CA LEU A 96 -4.47 17.48 -0.98
C LEU A 96 -4.72 17.67 0.53
N ARG A 97 -3.74 18.22 1.27
CA ARG A 97 -3.88 18.58 2.69
C ARG A 97 -4.78 19.82 2.88
N ALA A 98 -4.72 20.79 1.98
CA ALA A 98 -5.52 22.01 2.07
C ALA A 98 -7.01 21.76 1.76
N ALA A 99 -7.30 20.82 0.85
CA ALA A 99 -8.66 20.55 0.39
C ALA A 99 -9.01 19.04 0.36
N PRO A 100 -8.94 18.31 1.49
CA PRO A 100 -9.12 16.86 1.53
C PRO A 100 -10.58 16.41 1.29
N SER A 101 -11.55 17.30 1.50
CA SER A 101 -12.98 17.04 1.29
C SER A 101 -13.46 17.37 -0.13
N GLU A 102 -12.60 17.98 -0.95
CA GLU A 102 -12.96 18.49 -2.27
C GLU A 102 -12.78 17.41 -3.33
N LYS A 103 -13.88 16.74 -3.68
CA LYS A 103 -13.89 15.54 -4.55
C LYS A 103 -13.09 15.71 -5.83
N GLN A 104 -13.29 16.82 -6.55
CA GLN A 104 -12.58 17.08 -7.81
C GLN A 104 -11.05 17.24 -7.60
N ILE A 105 -10.64 17.95 -6.55
CA ILE A 105 -9.21 18.14 -6.24
C ILE A 105 -8.57 16.80 -5.87
N VAL A 106 -9.25 16.02 -5.02
CA VAL A 106 -8.83 14.67 -4.65
C VAL A 106 -8.68 13.80 -5.88
N ASP A 107 -9.71 13.69 -6.72
CA ASP A 107 -9.70 12.81 -7.90
C ASP A 107 -8.58 13.19 -8.89
N ASN A 108 -8.39 14.49 -9.15
CA ASN A 108 -7.32 15.01 -9.98
C ASN A 108 -5.94 14.59 -9.45
N ILE A 109 -5.68 14.86 -8.16
CA ILE A 109 -4.37 14.61 -7.55
C ILE A 109 -4.10 13.11 -7.41
N ILE A 110 -5.07 12.32 -6.96
CA ILE A 110 -4.90 10.86 -6.81
C ILE A 110 -4.61 10.21 -8.17
N SER A 111 -5.33 10.60 -9.21
CA SER A 111 -5.10 10.08 -10.56
C SER A 111 -3.74 10.52 -11.11
N THR A 112 -3.34 11.78 -10.87
CA THR A 112 -2.00 12.27 -11.21
C THR A 112 -0.90 11.50 -10.50
N LEU A 113 -1.03 11.25 -9.20
CA LEU A 113 -0.06 10.47 -8.43
C LEU A 113 0.03 9.02 -8.93
N LEU A 114 -1.10 8.41 -9.33
CA LEU A 114 -1.10 7.07 -9.90
C LEU A 114 -0.30 7.00 -11.21
N GLU A 115 -0.47 8.00 -12.09
CA GLU A 115 0.27 8.10 -13.35
C GLU A 115 1.76 8.33 -13.11
N LEU A 116 2.09 9.28 -12.22
CA LEU A 116 3.47 9.54 -11.80
C LEU A 116 4.13 8.33 -11.12
N LEU A 117 3.37 7.34 -10.64
CA LEU A 117 3.91 6.15 -9.99
C LEU A 117 3.70 4.86 -10.82
N HIS A 118 3.22 4.94 -12.07
CA HIS A 118 2.76 3.77 -12.83
C HIS A 118 3.88 2.76 -13.17
N LYS A 119 5.06 3.23 -13.57
CA LYS A 119 6.23 2.38 -13.95
C LYS A 119 7.32 2.48 -12.88
N SER A 120 7.57 1.37 -12.17
CA SER A 120 8.58 1.17 -11.11
C SER A 120 8.88 2.44 -10.31
N SER A 121 8.06 2.71 -9.30
CA SER A 121 8.21 3.88 -8.44
C SER A 121 9.67 4.08 -8.02
N ASN A 122 10.27 5.17 -8.50
CA ASN A 122 11.62 5.55 -8.11
C ASN A 122 11.65 5.70 -6.59
N SER A 123 12.56 5.00 -5.92
CA SER A 123 12.68 5.03 -4.45
C SER A 123 12.78 6.46 -3.92
N LYS A 124 13.37 7.38 -4.71
CA LYS A 124 13.45 8.80 -4.38
C LYS A 124 12.08 9.47 -4.30
N TYR A 125 11.16 9.17 -5.23
CA TYR A 125 9.83 9.78 -5.25
C TYR A 125 8.98 9.33 -4.07
N LEU A 126 9.09 8.03 -3.75
CA LEU A 126 8.40 7.48 -2.58
C LEU A 126 8.93 8.14 -1.29
N ALA A 127 10.24 8.34 -1.17
CA ALA A 127 10.83 9.05 -0.03
C ALA A 127 10.32 10.50 0.09
N ILE A 128 10.22 11.23 -1.03
CA ILE A 128 9.63 12.58 -1.05
C ILE A 128 8.19 12.56 -0.52
N LEU A 129 7.35 11.64 -1.01
CA LEU A 129 5.96 11.52 -0.58
C LEU A 129 5.84 11.17 0.91
N VAL A 130 6.70 10.29 1.42
CA VAL A 130 6.76 9.95 2.85
C VAL A 130 7.16 11.16 3.69
N ASN A 131 8.15 11.95 3.24
CA ASN A 131 8.57 13.18 3.92
C ASN A 131 7.50 14.28 3.94
N CYS A 132 6.59 14.28 2.96
CA CYS A 132 5.42 15.17 2.93
C CYS A 132 4.23 14.63 3.74
N ASP A 133 4.40 13.51 4.43
CA ASP A 133 3.37 12.79 5.19
C ASP A 133 2.15 12.34 4.34
N ALA A 134 2.41 11.99 3.07
CA ALA A 134 1.37 11.57 2.14
C ALA A 134 0.57 10.36 2.66
N CYS A 135 1.21 9.40 3.32
CA CYS A 135 0.50 8.25 3.88
C CYS A 135 -0.59 8.66 4.86
N SER A 136 -0.33 9.60 5.78
CA SER A 136 -1.34 10.02 6.77
C SER A 136 -2.51 10.73 6.10
N ILE A 137 -2.25 11.61 5.13
CA ILE A 137 -3.30 12.29 4.36
C ILE A 137 -4.16 11.28 3.61
N LEU A 138 -3.54 10.35 2.87
CA LEU A 138 -4.26 9.36 2.09
C LEU A 138 -5.11 8.43 2.98
N LEU A 139 -4.61 8.07 4.17
CA LEU A 139 -5.35 7.28 5.15
C LEU A 139 -6.53 8.06 5.75
N GLN A 140 -6.37 9.37 5.98
CA GLN A 140 -7.46 10.24 6.43
C GLN A 140 -8.55 10.38 5.37
N ILE A 141 -8.17 10.58 4.10
CA ILE A 141 -9.13 10.63 2.98
C ILE A 141 -9.87 9.30 2.85
N LEU A 142 -9.16 8.16 2.98
CA LEU A 142 -9.78 6.84 2.97
C LEU A 142 -10.84 6.69 4.08
N MET A 143 -10.52 7.14 5.30
CA MET A 143 -11.46 7.09 6.42
C MET A 143 -12.66 8.01 6.18
N SER A 144 -12.44 9.21 5.63
CA SER A 144 -13.51 10.14 5.29
C SER A 144 -14.44 9.54 4.24
N GLU A 145 -13.88 9.02 3.15
CA GLU A 145 -14.65 8.41 2.06
C GLU A 145 -15.46 7.21 2.54
N TYR A 146 -14.90 6.39 3.43
CA TYR A 146 -15.60 5.23 3.99
C TYR A 146 -16.79 5.61 4.88
N LYS A 147 -16.79 6.82 5.48
CA LYS A 147 -17.88 7.33 6.32
C LYS A 147 -19.00 8.01 5.54
N GLU A 148 -18.79 8.32 4.26
CA GLU A 148 -19.82 8.92 3.41
C GLU A 148 -21.03 7.99 3.31
N SER A 149 -22.22 8.56 3.11
CA SER A 149 -23.45 7.77 2.91
C SER A 149 -23.38 6.89 1.66
N LEU A 150 -22.64 7.35 0.64
CA LEU A 150 -22.39 6.65 -0.61
C LEU A 150 -20.87 6.63 -0.90
N PRO A 151 -20.11 5.69 -0.28
CA PRO A 151 -18.67 5.59 -0.49
C PRO A 151 -18.30 5.25 -1.93
N ARG A 152 -17.35 5.98 -2.51
CA ARG A 152 -16.83 5.75 -3.86
C ARG A 152 -15.77 4.65 -3.83
N GLU A 153 -16.17 3.42 -4.17
CA GLU A 153 -15.26 2.27 -4.19
C GLU A 153 -14.05 2.47 -5.11
N CYS A 154 -14.24 3.12 -6.27
CA CYS A 154 -13.15 3.44 -7.19
C CYS A 154 -12.04 4.26 -6.52
N LEU A 155 -12.41 5.33 -5.79
CA LEU A 155 -11.45 6.15 -5.05
C LEU A 155 -10.76 5.34 -3.96
N MET A 156 -11.50 4.54 -3.19
CA MET A 156 -10.91 3.67 -2.15
C MET A 156 -9.88 2.72 -2.75
N MET A 157 -10.13 2.13 -3.92
CA MET A 157 -9.16 1.27 -4.61
C MET A 157 -7.93 2.05 -5.09
N GLN A 158 -8.12 3.24 -5.65
CA GLN A 158 -7.02 4.12 -6.07
C GLN A 158 -6.13 4.55 -4.89
N LEU A 159 -6.73 4.87 -3.74
CA LEU A 159 -6.02 5.15 -2.49
C LEU A 159 -5.18 3.94 -2.07
N HIS A 160 -5.76 2.74 -2.07
CA HIS A 160 -5.00 1.52 -1.73
C HIS A 160 -3.86 1.22 -2.72
N GLN A 161 -4.03 1.53 -4.01
CA GLN A 161 -2.94 1.41 -5.00
C GLN A 161 -1.76 2.34 -4.69
N LEU A 162 -2.03 3.58 -4.28
CA LEU A 162 -0.99 4.53 -3.85
C LEU A 162 -0.35 4.08 -2.53
N LEU A 163 -1.16 3.73 -1.53
CA LEU A 163 -0.69 3.27 -0.22
C LEU A 163 0.17 2.02 -0.34
N ALA A 164 -0.20 1.06 -1.20
CA ALA A 164 0.58 -0.14 -1.48
C ALA A 164 1.98 0.16 -2.05
N LYS A 165 2.19 1.33 -2.66
CA LYS A 165 3.49 1.79 -3.17
C LYS A 165 4.23 2.61 -2.12
N ILE A 166 3.61 3.70 -1.64
CA ILE A 166 4.25 4.68 -0.75
C ILE A 166 4.56 4.05 0.62
N GLY A 167 3.65 3.24 1.15
CA GLY A 167 3.80 2.59 2.46
C GLY A 167 5.02 1.69 2.57
N THR A 168 5.56 1.18 1.46
CA THR A 168 6.79 0.36 1.46
C THR A 168 8.03 1.13 1.91
N LYS A 169 7.99 2.47 1.86
CA LYS A 169 9.05 3.37 2.31
C LYS A 169 8.72 4.10 3.61
N ASP A 170 7.54 3.90 4.18
CA ASP A 170 7.13 4.50 5.44
C ASP A 170 7.16 3.44 6.56
N PRO A 171 8.20 3.40 7.42
CA PRO A 171 8.29 2.43 8.50
C PRO A 171 7.19 2.59 9.55
N LYS A 172 6.58 3.78 9.64
CA LYS A 172 5.45 4.05 10.56
C LYS A 172 4.10 3.68 9.94
N PHE A 173 4.07 3.25 8.67
CA PHE A 173 2.85 2.92 7.95
C PHE A 173 1.90 1.97 8.70
N PRO A 174 2.38 0.86 9.32
CA PRO A 174 1.49 -0.03 10.05
C PRO A 174 0.81 0.64 11.26
N VAL A 175 1.53 1.54 11.93
CA VAL A 175 0.99 2.29 13.07
C VAL A 175 0.00 3.35 12.59
N LYS A 176 0.34 4.10 11.54
CA LYS A 176 -0.55 5.10 10.92
C LYS A 176 -1.86 4.48 10.47
N GLY A 177 -1.82 3.32 9.81
CA GLY A 177 -3.01 2.61 9.35
C GLY A 177 -3.93 2.15 10.47
N ARG A 178 -3.38 1.78 11.64
CA ARG A 178 -4.19 1.46 12.82
C ARG A 178 -4.81 2.71 13.45
N LEU A 179 -4.01 3.77 13.67
CA LEU A 179 -4.49 4.99 14.33
C LEU A 179 -5.55 5.73 13.49
N SER A 180 -5.47 5.63 12.17
CA SER A 180 -6.47 6.18 11.24
C SER A 180 -7.69 5.28 11.01
N GLN A 181 -7.81 4.14 11.69
CA GLN A 181 -8.84 3.12 11.48
C GLN A 181 -8.86 2.47 10.08
N ALA A 182 -7.91 2.84 9.20
CA ALA A 182 -7.78 2.31 7.86
C ALA A 182 -7.51 0.80 7.82
N LEU A 183 -6.88 0.22 8.85
CA LEU A 183 -6.70 -1.23 8.94
C LEU A 183 -8.03 -1.97 8.86
N VAL A 184 -9.04 -1.51 9.60
CA VAL A 184 -10.37 -2.13 9.64
C VAL A 184 -11.06 -2.02 8.28
N ILE A 185 -10.96 -0.83 7.67
CA ILE A 185 -11.50 -0.57 6.32
C ILE A 185 -10.87 -1.51 5.30
N THR A 186 -9.53 -1.61 5.27
CA THR A 186 -8.83 -2.51 4.35
C THR A 186 -9.27 -3.97 4.55
N LEU A 187 -9.39 -4.44 5.80
CA LEU A 187 -9.86 -5.80 6.08
C LEU A 187 -11.29 -6.04 5.56
N ASN A 188 -12.20 -5.08 5.75
CA ASN A 188 -13.58 -5.19 5.27
C ASN A 188 -13.66 -5.18 3.74
N LEU A 189 -12.88 -4.34 3.06
CA LEU A 189 -12.80 -4.32 1.61
C LEU A 189 -12.27 -5.63 1.04
N ILE A 190 -11.32 -6.28 1.72
CA ILE A 190 -10.82 -7.61 1.30
C ILE A 190 -11.94 -8.66 1.38
N LYS A 191 -12.76 -8.63 2.43
CA LYS A 191 -13.88 -9.57 2.60
C LYS A 191 -14.89 -9.48 1.45
N THR A 192 -15.11 -8.28 0.90
CA THR A 192 -16.05 -8.06 -0.21
C THR A 192 -15.42 -8.23 -1.59
N ASN A 193 -14.09 -8.23 -1.70
CA ASN A 193 -13.36 -8.28 -2.98
C ASN A 193 -12.58 -9.59 -3.20
N THR A 194 -12.94 -10.70 -2.54
CA THR A 194 -12.16 -11.97 -2.62
C THR A 194 -12.07 -12.57 -4.03
N THR A 195 -13.04 -12.27 -4.89
CA THR A 195 -13.08 -12.72 -6.30
C THR A 195 -12.66 -11.63 -7.29
N HIS A 196 -12.57 -10.38 -6.87
CA HIS A 196 -12.19 -9.24 -7.71
C HIS A 196 -10.68 -9.00 -7.65
N TYR A 197 -9.91 -9.87 -8.32
CA TYR A 197 -8.45 -9.92 -8.22
C TYR A 197 -7.71 -8.60 -8.49
N LYS A 198 -8.23 -7.74 -9.38
CA LYS A 198 -7.68 -6.40 -9.66
C LYS A 198 -7.75 -5.49 -8.42
N ASN A 199 -8.84 -5.56 -7.67
CA ASN A 199 -9.06 -4.80 -6.44
C ASN A 199 -8.37 -5.48 -5.25
N LEU A 200 -8.39 -6.80 -5.20
CA LEU A 200 -7.83 -7.58 -4.10
C LEU A 200 -6.31 -7.37 -3.95
N LEU A 201 -5.57 -7.28 -5.06
CA LEU A 201 -4.12 -7.18 -5.02
C LEU A 201 -3.58 -5.96 -4.25
N PRO A 202 -3.99 -4.71 -4.52
CA PRO A 202 -3.55 -3.56 -3.74
C PRO A 202 -4.00 -3.64 -2.27
N LEU A 203 -5.17 -4.20 -1.99
CA LEU A 203 -5.65 -4.41 -0.62
C LEU A 203 -4.75 -5.36 0.17
N LEU A 204 -4.38 -6.51 -0.41
CA LEU A 204 -3.47 -7.47 0.21
C LEU A 204 -2.06 -6.91 0.42
N ARG A 205 -1.57 -6.07 -0.51
CA ARG A 205 -0.28 -5.36 -0.33
C ARG A 205 -0.28 -4.46 0.89
N VAL A 206 -1.38 -3.71 1.10
CA VAL A 206 -1.55 -2.85 2.27
C VAL A 206 -1.70 -3.68 3.54
N LEU A 207 -2.56 -4.70 3.53
CA LEU A 207 -2.81 -5.56 4.69
C LEU A 207 -1.54 -6.30 5.14
N LYS A 208 -0.68 -6.71 4.19
CA LYS A 208 0.63 -7.28 4.50
C LYS A 208 1.51 -6.35 5.33
N MET A 209 1.57 -5.07 4.96
CA MET A 209 2.34 -4.11 5.74
C MET A 209 1.75 -3.96 7.14
N TYR A 210 0.42 -3.91 7.26
CA TYR A 210 -0.25 -3.90 8.57
C TYR A 210 0.07 -5.12 9.43
N SER A 211 0.04 -6.33 8.85
CA SER A 211 0.24 -7.57 9.60
C SER A 211 1.68 -7.77 10.10
N SER A 212 2.66 -7.03 9.57
CA SER A 212 4.04 -7.07 10.06
C SER A 212 4.22 -6.54 11.49
N ASN A 213 3.27 -5.72 11.98
CA ASN A 213 3.27 -5.21 13.35
C ASN A 213 2.48 -6.13 14.28
N ASN A 214 3.05 -6.52 15.43
CA ASN A 214 2.45 -7.52 16.32
C ASN A 214 1.09 -7.09 16.91
N ILE A 215 0.90 -5.81 17.22
CA ILE A 215 -0.38 -5.30 17.76
C ILE A 215 -1.47 -5.44 16.69
N ASN A 216 -1.15 -5.03 15.46
CA ASN A 216 -2.05 -5.17 14.31
C ASN A 216 -2.34 -6.64 14.00
N ALA A 217 -1.32 -7.51 14.01
CA ALA A 217 -1.47 -8.94 13.80
C ALA A 217 -2.44 -9.55 14.84
N SER A 218 -2.33 -9.17 16.10
CA SER A 218 -3.24 -9.64 17.16
C SER A 218 -4.69 -9.25 16.89
N TYR A 219 -4.93 -8.02 16.42
CA TYR A 219 -6.26 -7.58 15.98
C TYR A 219 -6.77 -8.41 14.79
N LEU A 220 -5.94 -8.63 13.78
CA LEU A 220 -6.30 -9.38 12.57
C LEU A 220 -6.65 -10.83 12.88
N VAL A 221 -5.87 -11.49 13.77
CA VAL A 221 -6.15 -12.86 14.22
C VAL A 221 -7.52 -12.94 14.91
N LYS A 222 -7.85 -11.98 15.79
CA LYS A 222 -9.17 -11.92 16.45
C LYS A 222 -10.32 -11.70 15.46
N ASN A 223 -10.06 -11.07 14.31
CA ASN A 223 -11.05 -10.75 13.29
C ASN A 223 -11.08 -11.77 12.12
N ALA A 224 -10.77 -13.03 12.42
CA ALA A 224 -10.81 -14.15 11.48
C ALA A 224 -9.96 -13.97 10.20
N CYS A 225 -8.88 -13.20 10.29
CA CYS A 225 -8.03 -12.93 9.12
C CYS A 225 -7.27 -14.17 8.65
N ILE A 226 -6.97 -15.13 9.53
CA ILE A 226 -6.35 -16.41 9.16
C ILE A 226 -7.29 -17.18 8.22
N GLN A 227 -8.56 -17.35 8.62
CA GLN A 227 -9.56 -18.05 7.81
C GLN A 227 -9.77 -17.35 6.47
N LEU A 228 -9.84 -16.01 6.48
CA LEU A 228 -9.99 -15.21 5.27
C LEU A 228 -8.79 -15.38 4.31
N MET A 229 -7.56 -15.29 4.80
CA MET A 229 -6.37 -15.46 3.96
C MET A 229 -6.27 -16.89 3.44
N THR A 230 -6.58 -17.90 4.26
CA THR A 230 -6.59 -19.28 3.80
C THR A 230 -7.61 -19.49 2.70
N ARG A 231 -8.85 -18.99 2.86
CA ARG A 231 -9.88 -19.04 1.81
C ARG A 231 -9.41 -18.38 0.52
N ILE A 232 -8.76 -17.23 0.61
CA ILE A 232 -8.19 -16.55 -0.57
C ILE A 232 -7.13 -17.44 -1.23
N VAL A 233 -6.20 -18.03 -0.47
CA VAL A 233 -5.16 -18.90 -1.04
C VAL A 233 -5.78 -20.13 -1.72
N THR A 234 -6.73 -20.80 -1.08
CA THR A 234 -7.31 -22.06 -1.59
C THR A 234 -8.23 -21.84 -2.80
N ASN A 235 -8.92 -20.71 -2.86
CA ASN A 235 -9.89 -20.43 -3.93
C ASN A 235 -9.26 -19.66 -5.10
N CYS A 236 -8.05 -19.11 -4.92
CA CYS A 236 -7.38 -18.33 -5.95
C CYS A 236 -6.62 -19.26 -6.92
N CYS A 237 -6.83 -19.06 -8.22
CA CYS A 237 -6.16 -19.85 -9.24
C CYS A 237 -4.65 -19.59 -9.27
N LYS A 238 -3.86 -20.61 -9.66
CA LYS A 238 -2.38 -20.55 -9.76
C LYS A 238 -1.87 -19.42 -10.70
N ASN A 239 -2.72 -18.88 -11.58
CA ASN A 239 -2.42 -17.74 -12.45
C ASN A 239 -2.33 -16.39 -11.72
N HIS A 240 -2.83 -16.30 -10.48
CA HIS A 240 -2.77 -15.10 -9.66
C HIS A 240 -1.73 -15.25 -8.54
N SER A 241 -0.52 -15.70 -8.89
CA SER A 241 0.58 -15.98 -7.95
C SER A 241 0.89 -14.80 -7.02
N ALA A 242 0.78 -13.56 -7.51
CA ALA A 242 0.95 -12.38 -6.68
C ALA A 242 -0.06 -12.31 -5.53
N ILE A 243 -1.32 -12.65 -5.74
CA ILE A 243 -2.37 -12.65 -4.70
C ILE A 243 -2.07 -13.74 -3.67
N ILE A 244 -1.81 -14.95 -4.14
CA ILE A 244 -1.43 -16.11 -3.32
C ILE A 244 -0.22 -15.77 -2.45
N LYS A 245 0.84 -15.21 -3.06
CA LYS A 245 2.05 -14.79 -2.35
C LYS A 245 1.75 -13.81 -1.23
N HIS A 246 0.98 -12.75 -1.48
CA HIS A 246 0.70 -11.75 -0.45
C HIS A 246 -0.18 -12.31 0.67
N ALA A 247 -1.15 -13.17 0.34
CA ALA A 247 -1.98 -13.85 1.34
C ALA A 247 -1.14 -14.81 2.22
N LEU A 248 -0.22 -15.56 1.63
CA LEU A 248 0.72 -16.42 2.37
C LEU A 248 1.70 -15.60 3.24
N GLU A 249 2.21 -14.47 2.75
CA GLU A 249 3.04 -13.55 3.56
C GLU A 249 2.26 -13.00 4.76
N ILE A 250 0.96 -12.71 4.59
CA ILE A 250 0.08 -12.32 5.70
C ILE A 250 -0.09 -13.49 6.67
N LEU A 251 -0.41 -14.70 6.22
CA LEU A 251 -0.53 -15.89 7.07
C LEU A 251 0.73 -16.14 7.90
N CYS A 252 1.91 -16.02 7.28
CA CYS A 252 3.19 -16.11 7.95
C CYS A 252 3.30 -15.05 9.05
N ASN A 253 3.02 -13.78 8.73
CA ASN A 253 3.05 -12.67 9.70
C ASN A 253 2.10 -12.90 10.89
N LEU A 254 0.89 -13.38 10.63
CA LEU A 254 -0.11 -13.61 11.67
C LEU A 254 0.30 -14.73 12.61
N THR A 255 0.98 -15.77 12.12
CA THR A 255 1.38 -16.97 12.88
C THR A 255 2.78 -16.91 13.48
N LYS A 256 3.50 -15.78 13.36
CA LYS A 256 4.87 -15.64 13.90
C LYS A 256 5.02 -15.94 15.39
N THR A 257 3.96 -15.79 16.18
CA THR A 257 3.99 -16.02 17.64
C THR A 257 3.23 -17.27 18.02
N LYS A 258 3.70 -18.02 19.03
CA LYS A 258 3.07 -19.25 19.54
C LYS A 258 1.56 -19.03 19.82
N LYS A 259 1.21 -17.94 20.50
CA LYS A 259 -0.19 -17.58 20.82
C LYS A 259 -1.09 -17.44 19.58
N HIS A 260 -0.58 -16.87 18.50
CA HIS A 260 -1.38 -16.73 17.27
C HIS A 260 -1.40 -18.02 16.45
N ALA A 261 -0.29 -18.77 16.44
CA ALA A 261 -0.20 -20.06 15.77
C ALA A 261 -1.18 -21.09 16.37
N VAL A 262 -1.33 -21.17 17.69
CA VAL A 262 -2.32 -22.08 18.34
C VAL A 262 -3.74 -21.82 17.81
N ARG A 263 -4.13 -20.56 17.65
CA ARG A 263 -5.45 -20.21 17.08
C ARG A 263 -5.61 -20.60 15.61
N ALA A 264 -4.50 -20.72 14.88
CA ALA A 264 -4.48 -21.14 13.50
C ALA A 264 -4.41 -22.67 13.35
N VAL A 265 -3.86 -23.41 14.32
CA VAL A 265 -3.81 -24.88 14.32
C VAL A 265 -5.20 -25.48 14.54
N ASN A 266 -6.03 -24.85 15.38
CA ASN A 266 -7.43 -25.25 15.60
C ASN A 266 -8.34 -25.03 14.37
N PHE A 267 -7.76 -24.94 13.16
CA PHE A 267 -8.41 -24.72 11.90
C PHE A 267 -7.91 -25.78 10.90
N ASP A 268 -8.83 -26.62 10.42
CA ASP A 268 -8.55 -27.89 9.71
C ASP A 268 -8.02 -27.75 8.27
N ASN A 269 -7.08 -26.84 8.02
CA ASN A 269 -6.58 -26.56 6.65
C ASN A 269 -5.12 -26.97 6.41
N ILE A 270 -4.47 -27.59 7.40
CA ILE A 270 -3.09 -28.11 7.26
C ILE A 270 -2.96 -29.07 6.06
N PRO A 271 -3.86 -30.07 5.88
CA PRO A 271 -3.78 -30.96 4.72
C PRO A 271 -3.85 -30.22 3.38
N THR A 272 -4.70 -29.19 3.27
CA THR A 272 -4.84 -28.40 2.04
C THR A 272 -3.53 -27.70 1.67
N PHE A 273 -2.81 -27.13 2.64
CA PHE A 273 -1.52 -26.48 2.39
C PHE A 273 -0.44 -27.48 1.97
N LEU A 274 -0.41 -28.67 2.56
CA LEU A 274 0.52 -29.74 2.16
C LEU A 274 0.25 -30.20 0.72
N THR A 275 -1.02 -30.45 0.39
CA THR A 275 -1.41 -30.83 -0.98
C THR A 275 -1.01 -29.75 -1.99
N MET A 276 -1.29 -28.47 -1.70
CA MET A 276 -0.86 -27.35 -2.56
C MET A 276 0.66 -27.30 -2.74
N HIS A 277 1.44 -27.52 -1.68
CA HIS A 277 2.90 -27.55 -1.76
C HIS A 277 3.39 -28.69 -2.67
N CYS A 278 2.83 -29.90 -2.51
CA CYS A 278 3.18 -31.07 -3.30
C CYS A 278 2.79 -30.90 -4.78
N GLU A 279 1.59 -30.43 -5.09
CA GLU A 279 1.15 -30.21 -6.48
C GLU A 279 2.00 -29.17 -7.23
N TRP A 280 2.53 -28.17 -6.51
CA TRP A 280 3.32 -27.11 -7.13
C TRP A 280 4.78 -27.51 -7.31
N HIS A 281 5.24 -28.61 -6.70
CA HIS A 281 6.62 -29.08 -6.83
C HIS A 281 6.93 -29.66 -8.23
N PRO A 282 6.19 -30.66 -8.77
CA PRO A 282 6.44 -31.19 -10.11
C PRO A 282 6.23 -30.15 -11.23
N ASN A 283 5.26 -29.25 -11.04
CA ASN A 283 4.92 -28.20 -12.00
C ASN A 283 5.89 -27.00 -11.98
N ASN A 284 7.01 -27.10 -11.26
CA ASN A 284 7.96 -26.01 -11.01
C ASN A 284 9.13 -25.98 -12.01
N SER A 285 8.94 -26.41 -13.25
CA SER A 285 9.99 -26.51 -14.28
C SER A 285 10.69 -25.18 -14.60
N LYS A 286 10.17 -24.04 -14.11
CA LYS A 286 10.76 -22.70 -14.24
C LYS A 286 10.92 -21.95 -12.91
N HIS A 287 10.99 -22.65 -11.77
CA HIS A 287 11.03 -22.03 -10.43
C HIS A 287 9.87 -21.05 -10.12
N LYS A 288 8.77 -21.13 -10.88
CA LYS A 288 7.66 -20.18 -10.85
C LYS A 288 6.98 -20.08 -9.48
N TYR A 289 6.96 -21.16 -8.70
CA TYR A 289 6.23 -21.25 -7.43
C TYR A 289 7.15 -21.43 -6.21
N VAL A 290 8.46 -21.21 -6.35
CA VAL A 290 9.43 -21.40 -5.25
C VAL A 290 9.12 -20.51 -4.05
N THR A 291 8.72 -19.27 -4.30
CA THR A 291 8.44 -18.30 -3.22
C THR A 291 7.22 -18.75 -2.43
N GLU A 292 6.14 -19.10 -3.13
CA GLU A 292 4.89 -19.51 -2.52
C GLU A 292 5.06 -20.83 -1.77
N ARG A 293 5.78 -21.81 -2.33
CA ARG A 293 6.11 -23.06 -1.64
C ARG A 293 6.90 -22.84 -0.35
N ARG A 294 7.88 -21.93 -0.36
CA ARG A 294 8.65 -21.54 0.83
C ARG A 294 7.75 -20.89 1.89
N LEU A 295 6.84 -20.02 1.48
CA LEU A 295 5.89 -19.38 2.38
C LEU A 295 4.91 -20.40 2.99
N ILE A 296 4.45 -21.39 2.21
CA ILE A 296 3.63 -22.50 2.75
C ILE A 296 4.41 -23.24 3.84
N LEU A 297 5.66 -23.64 3.57
CA LEU A 297 6.50 -24.31 4.57
C LEU A 297 6.75 -23.44 5.80
N THR A 298 6.97 -22.14 5.62
CA THR A 298 7.15 -21.19 6.73
C THR A 298 5.90 -21.10 7.59
N PHE A 299 4.72 -21.01 6.96
CA PHE A 299 3.44 -21.01 7.65
C PHE A 299 3.24 -22.31 8.43
N LEU A 300 3.45 -23.48 7.80
CA LEU A 300 3.32 -24.79 8.46
C LEU A 300 4.30 -24.94 9.63
N LYS A 301 5.55 -24.50 9.48
CA LYS A 301 6.55 -24.49 10.56
C LYS A 301 6.09 -23.64 11.75
N ASN A 302 5.49 -22.47 11.49
CA ASN A 302 4.95 -21.63 12.57
C ASN A 302 3.84 -22.35 13.35
N LEU A 303 3.02 -23.16 12.68
CA LEU A 303 1.96 -23.94 13.30
C LEU A 303 2.51 -25.08 14.16
N THR A 304 3.53 -25.80 13.69
CA THR A 304 4.10 -26.95 14.40
C THR A 304 5.00 -26.56 15.58
N ASN A 305 5.56 -25.34 15.59
CA ASN A 305 6.34 -24.80 16.72
C ASN A 305 5.51 -24.50 17.98
N THR A 306 4.24 -24.92 18.04
CA THR A 306 3.35 -24.70 19.18
C THR A 306 3.42 -25.80 20.25
N ASN A 307 4.26 -26.82 20.07
CA ASN A 307 4.32 -28.01 20.93
C ASN A 307 4.75 -27.73 22.38
N GLU A 308 3.75 -27.76 23.26
CA GLU A 308 3.69 -28.63 24.45
C GLU A 308 2.30 -29.31 24.56
N ASP A 309 1.24 -28.72 23.97
CA ASP A 309 -0.15 -29.21 24.10
C ASP A 309 -0.75 -29.93 22.86
N LEU A 310 -0.06 -29.95 21.70
CA LEU A 310 -0.59 -30.64 20.50
C LEU A 310 -0.50 -32.17 20.56
N THR A 311 0.05 -32.72 21.64
CA THR A 311 0.25 -34.16 21.84
C THR A 311 -1.01 -34.91 22.26
N ILE A 312 -2.15 -34.27 22.57
CA ILE A 312 -3.25 -34.99 23.25
C ILE A 312 -4.62 -34.98 22.52
N GLN A 313 -4.89 -34.11 21.53
CA GLN A 313 -6.25 -34.07 20.92
C GLN A 313 -6.36 -34.34 19.40
N GLN A 314 -5.27 -34.50 18.66
CA GLN A 314 -5.31 -34.94 17.25
C GLN A 314 -4.24 -36.01 16.99
N SER A 315 -4.23 -37.05 17.81
CA SER A 315 -3.35 -38.21 17.66
C SER A 315 -3.84 -39.10 16.51
N ASN A 316 -3.31 -38.83 15.30
CA ASN A 316 -2.73 -39.84 14.39
C ASN A 316 -2.30 -39.21 13.05
N GLU A 317 -2.95 -38.14 12.57
CA GLU A 317 -2.52 -37.45 11.32
C GLU A 317 -1.44 -36.37 11.54
N ALA A 318 -1.45 -35.70 12.70
CA ALA A 318 -0.46 -34.68 13.03
C ALA A 318 0.95 -35.26 13.23
N PHE A 319 1.05 -36.51 13.71
CA PHE A 319 2.33 -37.22 13.89
C PHE A 319 2.99 -37.55 12.54
N PHE A 320 2.17 -37.92 11.54
CA PHE A 320 2.63 -38.13 10.16
C PHE A 320 3.09 -36.80 9.54
N THR A 321 2.36 -35.73 9.82
CA THR A 321 2.69 -34.38 9.36
C THR A 321 4.00 -33.85 9.96
N PHE A 322 4.26 -34.13 11.25
CA PHE A 322 5.50 -33.73 11.93
C PHE A 322 6.72 -34.49 11.38
N THR A 323 6.59 -35.80 11.15
CA THR A 323 7.66 -36.63 10.60
C THR A 323 7.96 -36.27 9.15
N VAL A 324 6.93 -36.04 8.33
CA VAL A 324 7.09 -35.62 6.93
C VAL A 324 7.61 -34.18 6.80
N LEU A 325 7.22 -33.24 7.66
CA LEU A 325 7.78 -31.89 7.68
C LEU A 325 9.23 -31.86 8.14
N THR A 326 9.61 -32.70 9.11
CA THR A 326 11.01 -32.81 9.56
C THR A 326 11.87 -33.40 8.43
N LEU A 327 11.41 -34.48 7.78
CA LEU A 327 12.06 -35.07 6.61
C LEU A 327 12.12 -34.13 5.38
N LEU A 328 11.11 -33.28 5.16
CA LEU A 328 11.11 -32.29 4.07
C LEU A 328 11.99 -31.07 4.36
N MET A 329 12.21 -30.73 5.64
CA MET A 329 13.09 -29.63 6.06
C MET A 329 14.57 -30.03 6.06
N ASP A 330 14.89 -31.32 6.21
CA ASP A 330 16.28 -31.81 6.13
C ASP A 330 16.79 -31.98 4.68
N VAL A 331 15.93 -31.80 3.67
CA VAL A 331 16.25 -31.98 2.24
C VAL A 331 16.41 -30.63 1.50
N PHE A 332 16.30 -29.47 2.17
CA PHE A 332 16.49 -28.13 1.57
C PHE A 332 17.16 -27.12 2.50
#